data_AF-A0A2V9G392-F1
#
_entry.id   AF-A0A2V9G392-F1
#
_cell.length_a   1.000
_cell.length_b   1.000
_cell.length_c   1.000
_cell.angle_alpha   90.00
_cell.angle_beta   90.00
_cell.angle_gamma   90.00
#
_symmetry.space_group_name_H-M   'P 1'
#
loop_
_entity.id
_entity.type
_entity.pdbx_description
1 polymer ?
#
loop_
_entity_poly.entity_id
_entity_poly.type
_entity_poly.pdbx_seq_one_letter_code
_entity_poly.pdbx_strand_id
1 'polypeptide(L)'
;MVMGIIHLVAPTAMLMPLKAFHSDGTASLSDILRAIYYAVQNGANVINMSFDLKASSAELKKALDYANQHGVICAASAGNDGMAEIVYPAAWQTDVMGVASTTDQDARSSFSNFGINIVWVAAPGEGIVTTYPFNTYAAGWGTSFSAPFVSGGAALVHSLKTTTIQSGAAAAVAHAVPLADAGMGNGRLDLCLTLASVATSSCSPDYSVSVTPSTATITAGQQANFTVSATPLHNSTPTVVWSCTGAPPQATCTVSPSSVMLDGKNAATTTATLTTIARVFSPPLALPRYAPPMRGWETLEALFAWLAVLLIICSSSRTSRQRPGIAATAVLLAISLCTYSCGGYVTPSGGATLSSVALNPTSVNGGSSSMGTVMLSGPAPTGGAQVLLTSDNGAASVPASVTVAAGASSATFTVSTSAVTGSTPVTISASYAGVTKTASLTVVPQALPTLSSLTVNPTSVTGGAQSSTGTVTLSGPAPTGGAQILLTSGNGAASVPASVTVAAGASSATFTVSTSAVTGSTPVTISASYAGVTKAASLTVAPPGTPAGTYTLTITGTSGNVSHSTTVQVTVN
;
A
#
# COMPACT_ATOMS: atom_id res chain seq x y z
N MET A 1 -34.45 -20.28 25.15
CA MET A 1 -32.99 -20.02 25.12
C MET A 1 -32.24 -21.23 25.64
N VAL A 2 -32.46 -21.66 26.89
CA VAL A 2 -31.64 -22.72 27.54
C VAL A 2 -31.71 -24.11 26.89
N MET A 3 -32.81 -24.47 26.23
CA MET A 3 -32.96 -25.79 25.57
C MET A 3 -31.93 -26.04 24.46
N GLY A 4 -31.49 -25.00 23.75
CA GLY A 4 -30.47 -25.14 22.71
C GLY A 4 -29.12 -25.60 23.27
N ILE A 5 -28.83 -25.26 24.53
CA ILE A 5 -27.61 -25.68 25.23
C ILE A 5 -27.70 -27.17 25.60
N ILE A 6 -28.87 -27.63 26.08
CA ILE A 6 -29.09 -29.05 26.36
C ILE A 6 -28.89 -29.87 25.07
N HIS A 7 -29.46 -29.43 23.96
CA HIS A 7 -29.31 -30.10 22.66
C HIS A 7 -27.88 -30.02 22.12
N LEU A 8 -27.15 -28.94 22.39
CA LEU A 8 -25.73 -28.83 22.04
C LEU A 8 -24.90 -29.90 22.74
N VAL A 9 -25.16 -30.12 24.04
CA VAL A 9 -24.44 -31.10 24.85
C VAL A 9 -24.89 -32.53 24.55
N ALA A 10 -26.19 -32.76 24.44
CA ALA A 10 -26.79 -34.07 24.21
C ALA A 10 -27.68 -34.04 22.94
N PRO A 11 -27.10 -34.15 21.73
CA PRO A 11 -27.83 -33.94 20.47
C PRO A 11 -28.94 -34.94 20.18
N THR A 12 -28.93 -36.10 20.85
CA THR A 12 -29.97 -37.13 20.70
C THR A 12 -31.01 -37.10 21.82
N ALA A 13 -30.89 -36.18 22.79
CA ALA A 13 -31.86 -36.07 23.87
C ALA A 13 -33.21 -35.55 23.36
N MET A 14 -34.29 -36.21 23.80
CA MET A 14 -35.65 -35.71 23.55
C MET A 14 -35.97 -34.58 24.53
N LEU A 15 -36.45 -33.45 24.00
CA LEU A 15 -36.74 -32.25 24.80
C LEU A 15 -38.23 -32.15 25.13
N MET A 16 -38.56 -31.97 26.41
CA MET A 16 -39.92 -31.74 26.92
C MET A 16 -40.07 -30.26 27.38
N PRO A 17 -40.48 -29.33 26.51
CA PRO A 17 -40.64 -27.93 26.87
C PRO A 17 -41.88 -27.71 27.76
N LEU A 18 -41.67 -27.41 29.04
CA LEU A 18 -42.75 -27.07 29.98
C LEU A 18 -42.67 -25.60 30.36
N LYS A 19 -43.63 -24.81 29.86
CA LYS A 19 -43.68 -23.36 30.12
C LYS A 19 -44.32 -23.09 31.48
N ALA A 20 -43.49 -22.81 32.49
CA ALA A 20 -43.94 -22.34 33.81
C ALA A 20 -43.82 -20.81 34.00
N PHE A 21 -43.10 -20.12 33.11
CA PHE A 21 -42.81 -18.70 33.20
C PHE A 21 -43.52 -17.89 32.10
N HIS A 22 -43.92 -16.67 32.46
CA HIS A 22 -44.40 -15.65 31.54
C HIS A 22 -43.25 -15.00 30.77
N SER A 23 -43.57 -14.20 29.75
CA SER A 23 -42.57 -13.54 28.90
C SER A 23 -41.76 -12.46 29.62
N ASP A 24 -42.24 -11.96 30.76
CA ASP A 24 -41.55 -10.99 31.62
C ASP A 24 -40.61 -11.67 32.64
N GLY A 25 -40.49 -13.00 32.60
CA GLY A 25 -39.66 -13.77 33.52
C GLY A 25 -40.31 -14.07 34.87
N THR A 26 -41.59 -13.73 35.07
CA THR A 26 -42.33 -14.08 36.30
C THR A 26 -42.97 -15.46 36.19
N ALA A 27 -43.21 -16.12 37.33
CA ALA A 27 -43.94 -17.37 37.42
C ALA A 27 -44.69 -17.48 38.75
N SER A 28 -45.85 -18.13 38.74
CA SER A 28 -46.47 -18.61 39.97
C SER A 28 -45.81 -19.92 40.38
N LEU A 29 -45.52 -20.08 41.68
CA LEU A 29 -44.92 -21.31 42.20
C LEU A 29 -45.74 -22.55 41.79
N SER A 30 -47.08 -22.46 41.80
CA SER A 30 -47.98 -23.54 41.38
C SER A 30 -47.75 -24.03 39.95
N ASP A 31 -47.33 -23.16 39.04
CA ASP A 31 -47.06 -23.52 37.65
C ASP A 31 -45.73 -24.28 37.54
N ILE A 32 -44.72 -23.86 38.32
CA ILE A 32 -43.46 -24.59 38.48
C ILE A 32 -43.72 -25.99 39.03
N LEU A 33 -44.52 -26.11 40.10
CA LEU A 33 -44.86 -27.39 40.70
C LEU A 33 -45.58 -28.31 39.69
N ARG A 34 -46.56 -27.78 38.96
CA ARG A 34 -47.28 -28.54 37.93
C ARG A 34 -46.35 -29.02 36.83
N ALA A 35 -45.40 -28.20 36.41
CA ALA A 35 -44.39 -28.59 35.42
C ALA A 35 -43.48 -29.72 35.93
N ILE A 36 -43.01 -29.66 37.18
CA ILE A 36 -42.18 -30.72 37.77
C ILE A 36 -42.94 -32.05 37.82
N TYR A 37 -44.16 -32.06 38.38
CA TYR A 37 -44.97 -33.28 38.43
C TYR A 37 -45.29 -33.81 37.04
N TYR A 38 -45.64 -32.95 36.08
CA TYR A 38 -45.90 -33.34 34.71
C TYR A 38 -44.67 -33.98 34.06
N ALA A 39 -43.47 -33.39 34.23
CA ALA A 39 -42.23 -33.91 33.68
C ALA A 39 -41.99 -35.35 34.15
N VAL A 40 -42.06 -35.58 35.46
CA VAL A 40 -41.85 -36.90 36.07
C VAL A 40 -42.90 -37.91 35.56
N GLN A 41 -44.19 -37.54 35.59
CA GLN A 41 -45.28 -38.42 35.16
C GLN A 41 -45.25 -38.76 33.66
N ASN A 42 -44.60 -37.92 32.85
CA ASN A 42 -44.44 -38.14 31.41
C ASN A 42 -43.03 -38.64 31.05
N GLY A 43 -42.28 -39.20 32.00
CA GLY A 43 -41.06 -39.94 31.73
C GLY A 43 -39.82 -39.09 31.49
N ALA A 44 -39.76 -37.86 31.99
CA ALA A 44 -38.53 -37.07 31.96
C ALA A 44 -37.43 -37.75 32.81
N ASN A 45 -36.25 -37.95 32.24
CA ASN A 45 -35.08 -38.47 32.98
C ASN A 45 -34.28 -37.37 33.67
N VAL A 46 -34.33 -36.15 33.12
CA VAL A 46 -33.60 -34.98 33.63
C VAL A 46 -34.50 -33.75 33.61
N ILE A 47 -34.48 -32.96 34.67
CA ILE A 47 -35.16 -31.67 34.76
C ILE A 47 -34.11 -30.56 34.90
N ASN A 48 -34.12 -29.61 33.95
CA ASN A 48 -33.35 -28.38 34.01
C ASN A 48 -34.19 -27.25 34.62
N MET A 49 -33.71 -26.64 35.70
CA MET A 49 -34.35 -25.52 36.38
C MET A 49 -33.47 -24.28 36.33
N SER A 50 -33.49 -23.59 35.20
CA SER A 50 -32.73 -22.34 34.98
C SER A 50 -33.32 -21.13 35.71
N PHE A 51 -33.75 -21.31 36.95
CA PHE A 51 -34.34 -20.30 37.84
C PHE A 51 -33.90 -20.56 39.28
N ASP A 52 -34.11 -19.56 40.13
CA ASP A 52 -33.91 -19.64 41.56
C ASP A 52 -34.99 -18.85 42.33
N LEU A 53 -35.09 -19.12 43.64
CA LEU A 53 -36.00 -18.48 44.57
C LEU A 53 -35.23 -18.17 45.86
N LYS A 54 -35.39 -16.96 46.41
CA LYS A 54 -34.76 -16.59 47.69
C LYS A 54 -35.44 -17.25 48.89
N ALA A 55 -36.76 -17.48 48.80
CA ALA A 55 -37.53 -18.12 49.86
C ALA A 55 -37.69 -19.62 49.61
N SER A 56 -37.56 -20.43 50.67
CA SER A 56 -37.85 -21.86 50.60
C SER A 56 -39.35 -22.12 50.52
N SER A 57 -39.73 -23.25 49.91
CA SER A 57 -41.11 -23.75 49.89
C SER A 57 -41.12 -25.25 50.17
N ALA A 58 -41.96 -25.68 51.10
CA ALA A 58 -42.13 -27.09 51.42
C ALA A 58 -42.73 -27.87 50.24
N GLU A 59 -43.55 -27.22 49.43
CA GLU A 59 -44.26 -27.78 48.27
C GLU A 59 -43.29 -27.99 47.11
N LEU A 60 -42.37 -27.04 46.88
CA LEU A 60 -41.29 -27.22 45.92
C LEU A 60 -40.34 -28.34 46.34
N LYS A 61 -39.97 -28.40 47.63
CA LYS A 61 -39.16 -29.50 48.16
C LYS A 61 -39.85 -30.85 47.93
N LYS A 62 -41.14 -30.98 48.26
CA LYS A 62 -41.93 -32.20 48.00
C LYS A 62 -41.96 -32.60 46.53
N ALA A 63 -42.08 -31.65 45.61
CA ALA A 63 -42.07 -31.94 44.17
C ALA A 63 -40.70 -32.46 43.69
N LEU A 64 -39.60 -31.94 44.25
CA LEU A 64 -38.24 -32.40 43.94
C LEU A 64 -37.90 -33.73 44.61
N ASP A 65 -38.39 -33.97 45.83
CA ASP A 65 -38.35 -35.28 46.48
C ASP A 65 -39.09 -36.32 45.63
N TYR A 66 -40.27 -35.97 45.11
CA TYR A 66 -41.04 -36.84 44.22
C TYR A 66 -40.26 -37.15 42.93
N ALA A 67 -39.62 -36.15 42.30
CA ALA A 67 -38.78 -36.35 41.12
C ALA A 67 -37.61 -37.32 41.41
N ASN A 68 -36.90 -37.11 42.53
CA ASN A 68 -35.79 -37.96 42.94
C ASN A 68 -36.19 -39.40 43.25
N GLN A 69 -37.33 -39.60 43.92
CA GLN A 69 -37.89 -40.93 44.20
C GLN A 69 -38.23 -41.71 42.93
N HIS A 70 -38.51 -41.00 41.83
CA HIS A 70 -38.74 -41.59 40.50
C HIS A 70 -37.48 -41.63 39.63
N GLY A 71 -36.31 -41.39 40.22
CA GLY A 71 -35.02 -41.48 39.55
C GLY A 71 -34.70 -40.31 38.61
N VAL A 72 -35.47 -39.22 38.67
CA VAL A 72 -35.25 -38.04 37.81
C VAL A 72 -34.11 -37.19 38.35
N ILE A 73 -33.17 -36.85 37.46
CA ILE A 73 -32.00 -36.04 37.79
C ILE A 73 -32.35 -34.55 37.65
N CYS A 74 -32.05 -33.74 38.65
CA CYS A 74 -32.34 -32.31 38.66
C CYS A 74 -31.06 -31.47 38.72
N ALA A 75 -31.01 -30.42 37.89
CA ALA A 75 -29.99 -29.37 37.96
C ALA A 75 -30.67 -27.99 37.99
N ALA A 76 -30.12 -27.05 38.75
CA ALA A 76 -30.68 -25.71 38.87
C ALA A 76 -29.63 -24.61 38.93
N SER A 77 -30.03 -23.39 38.60
CA SER A 77 -29.19 -22.20 38.70
C SER A 77 -28.83 -21.87 40.14
N ALA A 78 -27.57 -21.50 40.38
CA ALA A 78 -27.10 -21.06 41.69
C ALA A 78 -27.48 -19.60 42.02
N GLY A 79 -27.98 -18.82 41.04
CA GLY A 79 -28.37 -17.42 41.21
C GLY A 79 -27.35 -16.42 40.65
N ASN A 80 -27.78 -15.16 40.48
CA ASN A 80 -27.05 -14.15 39.68
C ASN A 80 -26.76 -12.83 40.44
N ASP A 81 -26.74 -12.84 41.78
CA ASP A 81 -26.51 -11.67 42.62
C ASP A 81 -25.02 -11.38 42.89
N GLY A 82 -24.12 -12.30 42.50
CA GLY A 82 -22.68 -12.21 42.73
C GLY A 82 -22.27 -12.46 44.18
N MET A 83 -23.12 -13.12 44.98
CA MET A 83 -23.00 -13.24 46.43
C MET A 83 -23.01 -14.69 46.92
N ALA A 84 -22.56 -14.90 48.16
CA ALA A 84 -22.76 -16.16 48.88
C ALA A 84 -24.15 -16.22 49.52
N GLU A 85 -25.20 -16.25 48.69
CA GLU A 85 -26.60 -16.27 49.12
C GLU A 85 -27.21 -17.68 48.96
N ILE A 86 -28.04 -18.09 49.92
CA ILE A 86 -28.79 -19.34 49.82
C ILE A 86 -30.01 -19.12 48.92
N VAL A 87 -30.09 -19.87 47.82
CA VAL A 87 -31.23 -19.86 46.91
C VAL A 87 -31.73 -21.27 46.62
N TYR A 88 -33.00 -21.39 46.30
CA TYR A 88 -33.69 -22.66 46.07
C TYR A 88 -34.11 -22.78 44.60
N PRO A 89 -34.03 -23.98 44.00
CA PRO A 89 -33.79 -25.26 44.66
C PRO A 89 -32.32 -25.65 44.80
N ALA A 90 -31.37 -24.82 44.34
CA ALA A 90 -29.94 -25.12 44.36
C ALA A 90 -29.41 -25.46 45.77
N ALA A 91 -29.98 -24.92 46.84
CA ALA A 91 -29.59 -25.27 48.21
C ALA A 91 -29.91 -26.72 48.63
N TRP A 92 -30.82 -27.41 47.94
CA TRP A 92 -31.19 -28.79 48.24
C TRP A 92 -30.31 -29.77 47.46
N GLN A 93 -29.03 -29.77 47.79
CA GLN A 93 -27.96 -30.49 47.08
C GLN A 93 -28.14 -32.03 47.04
N THR A 94 -28.99 -32.60 47.90
CA THR A 94 -29.39 -34.02 47.81
C THR A 94 -30.29 -34.31 46.62
N ASP A 95 -31.08 -33.33 46.21
CA ASP A 95 -32.14 -33.47 45.22
C ASP A 95 -31.78 -32.79 43.91
N VAL A 96 -30.92 -31.77 43.96
CA VAL A 96 -30.63 -30.86 42.86
C VAL A 96 -29.14 -30.52 42.83
N MET A 97 -28.51 -30.66 41.67
CA MET A 97 -27.17 -30.09 41.44
C MET A 97 -27.31 -28.59 41.18
N GLY A 98 -26.91 -27.77 42.15
CA GLY A 98 -26.83 -26.32 41.94
C GLY A 98 -25.62 -25.93 41.08
N VAL A 99 -25.83 -25.05 40.09
CA VAL A 99 -24.86 -24.77 39.02
C VAL A 99 -24.44 -23.31 39.00
N ALA A 100 -23.16 -23.06 39.28
CA ALA A 100 -22.53 -21.74 39.18
C ALA A 100 -22.05 -21.43 37.74
N SER A 101 -21.77 -20.15 37.47
CA SER A 101 -21.32 -19.66 36.16
C SER A 101 -19.83 -19.34 36.13
N THR A 102 -19.18 -19.71 35.03
CA THR A 102 -17.80 -19.32 34.71
C THR A 102 -17.70 -18.46 33.46
N THR A 103 -16.63 -17.67 33.38
CA THR A 103 -16.13 -17.04 32.16
C THR A 103 -15.44 -18.06 31.26
N ASP A 104 -14.99 -17.65 30.08
CA ASP A 104 -14.16 -18.43 29.16
C ASP A 104 -12.68 -18.53 29.59
N GLN A 105 -12.32 -18.00 30.76
CA GLN A 105 -10.99 -18.16 31.39
C GLN A 105 -11.05 -19.02 32.66
N ASP A 106 -12.11 -19.81 32.84
CA ASP A 106 -12.31 -20.63 34.04
C ASP A 106 -12.35 -19.81 35.35
N ALA A 107 -12.68 -18.52 35.27
CA ALA A 107 -12.95 -17.68 36.44
C ALA A 107 -14.44 -17.70 36.77
N ARG A 108 -14.81 -17.50 38.03
CA ARG A 108 -16.20 -17.30 38.44
C ARG A 108 -16.74 -16.04 37.76
N SER A 109 -17.90 -16.16 37.12
CA SER A 109 -18.63 -15.00 36.61
C SER A 109 -18.94 -14.02 37.73
N SER A 110 -18.73 -12.73 37.49
CA SER A 110 -18.91 -11.72 38.55
C SER A 110 -20.31 -11.75 39.18
N PHE A 111 -21.34 -12.04 38.37
CA PHE A 111 -22.72 -12.20 38.80
C PHE A 111 -23.02 -13.57 39.43
N SER A 112 -22.20 -14.61 39.27
CA SER A 112 -22.54 -15.93 39.79
C SER A 112 -22.57 -15.90 41.31
N ASN A 113 -23.69 -16.32 41.91
CA ASN A 113 -23.68 -16.71 43.30
C ASN A 113 -22.75 -17.92 43.51
N PHE A 114 -22.23 -18.06 44.72
CA PHE A 114 -21.20 -19.06 45.06
C PHE A 114 -21.36 -19.59 46.48
N GLY A 115 -20.74 -20.72 46.77
CA GLY A 115 -20.71 -21.30 48.11
C GLY A 115 -21.14 -22.77 48.13
N ILE A 116 -20.52 -23.54 49.02
CA ILE A 116 -20.68 -25.00 49.10
C ILE A 116 -22.13 -25.45 49.38
N ASN A 117 -22.95 -24.56 49.93
CA ASN A 117 -24.35 -24.87 50.24
C ASN A 117 -25.27 -24.80 49.01
N ILE A 118 -24.87 -24.13 47.92
CA ILE A 118 -25.71 -23.92 46.73
C ILE A 118 -25.02 -24.31 45.42
N VAL A 119 -23.71 -24.58 45.43
CA VAL A 119 -22.97 -24.96 44.22
C VAL A 119 -22.45 -26.39 44.33
N TRP A 120 -22.99 -27.28 43.51
CA TRP A 120 -22.42 -28.61 43.28
C TRP A 120 -21.26 -28.55 42.29
N VAL A 121 -21.44 -27.80 41.20
CA VAL A 121 -20.51 -27.71 40.06
C VAL A 121 -20.69 -26.36 39.38
N ALA A 122 -19.70 -25.93 38.61
CA ALA A 122 -19.76 -24.75 37.76
C ALA A 122 -19.81 -25.12 36.28
N ALA A 123 -20.37 -24.27 35.42
CA ALA A 123 -20.32 -24.45 33.98
C ALA A 123 -20.31 -23.08 33.26
N PRO A 124 -19.87 -23.02 31.99
CA PRO A 124 -19.86 -21.77 31.23
C PRO A 124 -21.23 -21.09 31.24
N GLY A 125 -21.25 -19.78 31.55
CA GLY A 125 -22.48 -19.01 31.62
C GLY A 125 -22.36 -17.56 31.18
N GLU A 126 -21.20 -17.13 30.66
CA GLU A 126 -21.03 -15.80 30.04
C GLU A 126 -20.94 -15.88 28.53
N GLY A 127 -21.69 -15.00 27.84
CA GLY A 127 -21.63 -14.89 26.40
C GLY A 127 -22.07 -16.15 25.66
N ILE A 128 -22.93 -16.97 26.28
CA ILE A 128 -23.34 -18.25 25.72
C ILE A 128 -24.27 -18.02 24.54
N VAL A 129 -23.77 -18.29 23.34
CA VAL A 129 -24.58 -18.25 22.10
C VAL A 129 -25.46 -19.48 22.04
N THR A 130 -26.77 -19.28 21.94
CA THR A 130 -27.75 -20.37 21.87
C THR A 130 -28.93 -20.03 20.95
N THR A 131 -29.75 -21.03 20.66
CA THR A 131 -30.96 -20.88 19.85
C THR A 131 -31.95 -19.91 20.50
N TYR A 132 -32.50 -19.02 19.68
CA TYR A 132 -33.50 -18.03 20.06
C TYR A 132 -34.73 -18.17 19.14
N PRO A 133 -35.95 -17.79 19.59
CA PRO A 133 -37.15 -17.88 18.77
C PRO A 133 -36.98 -17.31 17.36
N PHE A 134 -37.79 -17.80 16.42
CA PHE A 134 -37.85 -17.33 15.03
C PHE A 134 -36.58 -17.62 14.20
N ASN A 135 -35.96 -18.79 14.40
CA ASN A 135 -34.76 -19.23 13.66
C ASN A 135 -33.58 -18.25 13.82
N THR A 136 -33.39 -17.74 15.03
CA THR A 136 -32.30 -16.82 15.36
C THR A 136 -31.39 -17.40 16.45
N TYR A 137 -30.27 -16.73 16.69
CA TYR A 137 -29.35 -17.03 17.78
C TYR A 137 -29.16 -15.77 18.62
N ALA A 138 -28.93 -15.96 19.92
CA ALA A 138 -28.63 -14.86 20.84
C ALA A 138 -27.59 -15.31 21.86
N ALA A 139 -26.77 -14.36 22.31
CA ALA A 139 -25.87 -14.55 23.45
C ALA A 139 -26.62 -14.27 24.76
N GLY A 140 -26.33 -15.06 25.79
CA GLY A 140 -26.93 -14.91 27.13
C GLY A 140 -25.89 -15.02 28.24
N TRP A 141 -26.22 -14.42 29.38
CA TRP A 141 -25.40 -14.41 30.60
C TRP A 141 -26.26 -14.85 31.78
N GLY A 142 -25.71 -15.71 32.64
CA GLY A 142 -26.35 -16.14 33.87
C GLY A 142 -26.10 -17.60 34.20
N THR A 143 -26.23 -17.95 35.48
CA THR A 143 -26.29 -19.35 35.94
C THR A 143 -27.45 -20.13 35.32
N SER A 144 -28.45 -19.43 34.77
CA SER A 144 -29.51 -19.97 33.90
C SER A 144 -28.98 -20.60 32.62
N PHE A 145 -27.84 -20.12 32.10
CA PHE A 145 -27.15 -20.66 30.92
C PHE A 145 -26.12 -21.74 31.30
N SER A 146 -25.65 -21.77 32.55
CA SER A 146 -24.78 -22.83 33.08
C SER A 146 -25.54 -24.12 33.40
N ALA A 147 -26.70 -24.03 34.06
CA ALA A 147 -27.54 -25.18 34.43
C ALA A 147 -27.79 -26.18 33.27
N PRO A 148 -28.14 -25.75 32.04
CA PRO A 148 -28.42 -26.68 30.94
C PRO A 148 -27.20 -27.45 30.44
N PHE A 149 -25.96 -26.98 30.67
CA PHE A 149 -24.77 -27.79 30.39
C PHE A 149 -24.72 -29.02 31.29
N VAL A 150 -25.02 -28.83 32.58
CA VAL A 150 -25.06 -29.93 33.57
C VAL A 150 -26.25 -30.86 33.29
N SER A 151 -27.43 -30.32 32.92
CA SER A 151 -28.57 -31.15 32.50
C SER A 151 -28.28 -31.97 31.25
N GLY A 152 -27.61 -31.38 30.25
CA GLY A 152 -27.15 -32.12 29.07
C GLY A 152 -26.15 -33.21 29.43
N GLY A 153 -25.18 -32.93 30.30
CA GLY A 153 -24.23 -33.92 30.80
C GLY A 153 -24.92 -35.06 31.56
N ALA A 154 -25.89 -34.74 32.40
CA ALA A 154 -26.72 -35.73 33.09
C ALA A 154 -27.52 -36.62 32.11
N ALA A 155 -28.03 -36.05 31.01
CA ALA A 155 -28.71 -36.81 29.97
C ALA A 155 -27.77 -37.79 29.26
N LEU A 156 -26.53 -37.39 28.98
CA LEU A 156 -25.50 -38.28 28.42
C LEU A 156 -25.09 -39.39 29.42
N VAL A 157 -24.93 -39.05 30.70
CA VAL A 157 -24.67 -40.06 31.74
C VAL A 157 -25.80 -41.09 31.80
N HIS A 158 -27.06 -40.62 31.81
CA HIS A 158 -28.23 -41.49 31.84
C HIS A 158 -28.34 -42.35 30.56
N SER A 159 -27.96 -41.83 29.38
CA SER A 159 -27.99 -42.62 28.15
C SER A 159 -26.94 -43.75 28.13
N LEU A 160 -25.77 -43.53 28.74
CA LEU A 160 -24.73 -44.56 28.90
C LEU A 160 -25.06 -45.56 30.00
N LYS A 161 -25.73 -45.12 31.07
CA LYS A 161 -26.11 -45.96 32.22
C LYS A 161 -27.51 -45.56 32.70
N THR A 162 -28.53 -46.20 32.12
CA THR A 162 -29.96 -45.89 32.34
C THR A 162 -30.46 -46.10 33.77
N THR A 163 -29.71 -46.82 34.61
CA THR A 163 -30.00 -46.96 36.05
C THR A 163 -29.49 -45.79 36.89
N THR A 164 -28.85 -44.79 36.27
CA THR A 164 -28.31 -43.62 36.99
C THR A 164 -29.44 -42.69 37.42
N ILE A 165 -29.47 -42.44 38.73
CA ILE A 165 -30.34 -41.48 39.41
C ILE A 165 -29.52 -40.26 39.87
N GLN A 166 -30.16 -39.28 40.53
CA GLN A 166 -29.55 -38.03 40.99
C GLN A 166 -28.16 -38.21 41.64
N SER A 167 -28.02 -39.09 42.63
CA SER A 167 -26.75 -39.28 43.35
C SER A 167 -25.63 -39.82 42.45
N GLY A 168 -25.96 -40.70 41.50
CA GLY A 168 -25.00 -41.22 40.54
C GLY A 168 -24.59 -40.17 39.50
N ALA A 169 -25.53 -39.35 39.03
CA ALA A 169 -25.24 -38.25 38.13
C ALA A 169 -24.40 -37.16 38.83
N ALA A 170 -24.73 -36.82 40.07
CA ALA A 170 -23.96 -35.89 40.89
C ALA A 170 -22.52 -36.38 41.12
N ALA A 171 -22.35 -37.67 41.44
CA ALA A 171 -21.01 -38.28 41.57
C ALA A 171 -20.22 -38.29 40.26
N ALA A 172 -20.88 -38.53 39.12
CA ALA A 172 -20.23 -38.45 37.81
C ALA A 172 -19.76 -37.01 37.51
N VAL A 173 -20.67 -36.03 37.65
CA VAL A 173 -20.41 -34.60 37.45
C VAL A 173 -19.35 -34.05 38.41
N ALA A 174 -19.17 -34.66 39.58
CA ALA A 174 -18.15 -34.28 40.55
C ALA A 174 -16.70 -34.54 40.06
N HIS A 175 -16.50 -35.25 38.95
CA HIS A 175 -15.19 -35.35 38.27
C HIS A 175 -14.84 -34.08 37.46
N ALA A 176 -15.36 -32.94 37.89
CA ALA A 176 -15.13 -31.62 37.32
C ALA A 176 -13.67 -31.17 37.50
N VAL A 177 -13.26 -30.18 36.71
CA VAL A 177 -11.93 -29.56 36.81
C VAL A 177 -11.95 -28.52 37.92
N PRO A 178 -11.12 -28.65 38.97
CA PRO A 178 -11.08 -27.68 40.06
C PRO A 178 -10.79 -26.26 39.57
N LEU A 179 -11.50 -25.28 40.14
CA LEU A 179 -11.31 -23.87 39.85
C LEU A 179 -10.50 -23.19 40.96
N ALA A 180 -9.78 -22.13 40.60
CA ALA A 180 -9.03 -21.33 41.58
C ALA A 180 -9.96 -20.54 42.53
N ASP A 181 -11.14 -20.14 42.04
CA ASP A 181 -12.12 -19.41 42.83
C ASP A 181 -12.82 -20.31 43.86
N ALA A 182 -12.85 -19.85 45.11
CA ALA A 182 -13.52 -20.55 46.20
C ALA A 182 -15.05 -20.57 46.01
N GLY A 183 -15.71 -21.60 46.56
CA GLY A 183 -17.17 -21.71 46.56
C GLY A 183 -17.77 -22.18 45.23
N MET A 184 -16.95 -22.71 44.31
CA MET A 184 -17.39 -23.19 42.99
C MET A 184 -17.69 -24.70 42.94
N GLY A 185 -18.04 -25.29 44.09
CA GLY A 185 -18.34 -26.72 44.22
C GLY A 185 -17.16 -27.60 43.81
N ASN A 186 -17.43 -28.63 43.01
CA ASN A 186 -16.42 -29.53 42.46
C ASN A 186 -15.57 -28.89 41.33
N GLY A 187 -15.82 -27.63 40.97
CA GLY A 187 -15.16 -26.93 39.87
C GLY A 187 -15.98 -26.93 38.58
N ARG A 188 -15.34 -26.67 37.43
CA ARG A 188 -16.02 -26.60 36.13
C ARG A 188 -16.34 -27.99 35.59
N LEU A 189 -17.59 -28.18 35.17
CA LEU A 189 -18.07 -29.36 34.47
C LEU A 189 -17.08 -29.80 33.39
N ASP A 190 -16.76 -31.09 33.43
CA ASP A 190 -15.94 -31.75 32.44
C ASP A 190 -16.67 -32.99 31.93
N LEU A 191 -17.27 -32.88 30.74
CA LEU A 191 -18.08 -33.96 30.19
C LEU A 191 -17.27 -35.22 29.92
N CYS A 192 -16.00 -35.07 29.54
CA CYS A 192 -15.13 -36.22 29.32
C CYS A 192 -14.98 -37.02 30.62
N LEU A 193 -14.48 -36.38 31.68
CA LEU A 193 -14.26 -37.07 32.96
C LEU A 193 -15.58 -37.55 33.58
N THR A 194 -16.66 -36.77 33.41
CA THR A 194 -18.02 -37.15 33.82
C THR A 194 -18.44 -38.47 33.17
N LEU A 195 -18.33 -38.59 31.84
CA LEU A 195 -18.75 -39.80 31.12
C LEU A 195 -17.78 -40.96 31.33
N ALA A 196 -16.50 -40.69 31.51
CA ALA A 196 -15.48 -41.72 31.75
C ALA A 196 -15.68 -42.41 33.11
N SER A 197 -16.28 -41.70 34.08
CA SER A 197 -16.63 -42.27 35.39
C SER A 197 -17.75 -43.32 35.33
N VAL A 198 -18.57 -43.31 34.27
CA VAL A 198 -19.72 -44.21 34.11
C VAL A 198 -19.58 -45.22 32.97
N ALA A 199 -18.65 -45.00 32.03
CA ALA A 199 -18.33 -45.91 30.93
C ALA A 199 -16.83 -45.84 30.56
N THR A 200 -16.23 -46.99 30.23
CA THR A 200 -14.77 -47.16 30.03
C THR A 200 -14.18 -46.50 28.78
N SER A 201 -14.96 -45.81 27.94
CA SER A 201 -14.46 -45.22 26.69
C SER A 201 -15.34 -44.07 26.18
N SER A 202 -15.20 -42.88 26.76
CA SER A 202 -16.04 -41.74 26.35
C SER A 202 -15.29 -40.43 26.09
N CYS A 203 -13.96 -40.45 26.08
CA CYS A 203 -13.17 -39.28 25.69
C CYS A 203 -12.32 -39.59 24.45
N SER A 204 -12.63 -38.93 23.34
CA SER A 204 -11.66 -38.82 22.25
C SER A 204 -10.40 -38.14 22.79
N PRO A 205 -9.18 -38.54 22.36
CA PRO A 205 -8.01 -37.74 22.63
C PRO A 205 -8.25 -36.31 22.15
N ASP A 206 -8.08 -35.33 23.04
CA ASP A 206 -8.38 -33.92 22.81
C ASP A 206 -7.28 -33.02 23.43
N TYR A 207 -7.20 -31.76 23.03
CA TYR A 207 -6.17 -30.80 23.45
C TYR A 207 -6.71 -29.38 23.38
N SER A 208 -6.11 -28.44 24.12
CA SER A 208 -6.38 -27.01 23.94
C SER A 208 -5.27 -26.34 23.13
N VAL A 209 -5.61 -25.25 22.43
CA VAL A 209 -4.65 -24.45 21.65
C VAL A 209 -4.60 -23.04 22.22
N SER A 210 -3.38 -22.54 22.45
CA SER A 210 -3.15 -21.15 22.86
C SER A 210 -2.01 -20.53 22.08
N VAL A 211 -1.95 -19.19 22.05
CA VAL A 211 -0.89 -18.43 21.37
C VAL A 211 -0.43 -17.26 22.22
N THR A 212 0.88 -17.03 22.22
CA THR A 212 1.51 -15.90 22.91
C THR A 212 2.63 -15.30 22.05
N PRO A 213 2.66 -13.96 21.86
CA PRO A 213 1.63 -13.01 22.24
C PRO A 213 0.37 -13.14 21.35
N SER A 214 -0.80 -12.74 21.86
CA SER A 214 -2.07 -12.70 21.10
C SER A 214 -2.21 -11.46 20.20
N THR A 215 -1.28 -10.52 20.31
CA THR A 215 -1.23 -9.31 19.48
C THR A 215 0.21 -8.95 19.10
N ALA A 216 0.41 -8.39 17.91
CA ALA A 216 1.69 -7.79 17.52
C ALA A 216 1.50 -6.55 16.64
N THR A 217 2.47 -5.64 16.71
CA THR A 217 2.57 -4.51 15.78
C THR A 217 3.93 -4.59 15.09
N ILE A 218 3.93 -4.63 13.76
CA ILE A 218 5.14 -4.71 12.93
C ILE A 218 5.10 -3.69 11.80
N THR A 219 6.25 -3.27 11.32
CA THR A 219 6.35 -2.48 10.09
C THR A 219 6.44 -3.42 8.90
N ALA A 220 5.84 -3.07 7.77
CA ALA A 220 5.99 -3.81 6.53
C ALA A 220 7.48 -4.08 6.22
N GLY A 221 7.83 -5.36 6.03
CA GLY A 221 9.21 -5.86 5.86
C GLY A 221 9.80 -6.56 7.09
N GLN A 222 9.15 -6.48 8.24
CA GLN A 222 9.54 -7.19 9.45
C GLN A 222 8.84 -8.56 9.57
N GLN A 223 9.37 -9.39 10.46
CA GLN A 223 8.75 -10.65 10.87
C GLN A 223 8.18 -10.53 12.29
N ALA A 224 7.12 -11.30 12.57
CA ALA A 224 6.60 -11.52 13.92
C ALA A 224 6.53 -13.02 14.20
N ASN A 225 6.96 -13.43 15.39
CA ASN A 225 6.92 -14.81 15.83
C ASN A 225 5.94 -14.96 17.00
N PHE A 226 5.14 -16.03 16.95
CA PHE A 226 4.15 -16.35 17.95
C PHE A 226 4.38 -17.79 18.42
N THR A 227 4.53 -17.97 19.72
CA THR A 227 4.59 -19.30 20.33
C THR A 227 3.18 -19.83 20.42
N VAL A 228 2.92 -20.94 19.73
CA VAL A 228 1.63 -21.63 19.74
C VAL A 228 1.81 -22.91 20.56
N SER A 229 0.92 -23.16 21.50
CA SER A 229 0.98 -24.29 22.41
C SER A 229 -0.24 -25.18 22.21
N ALA A 230 -0.03 -26.49 22.07
CA ALA A 230 -1.07 -27.50 22.23
C ALA A 230 -0.91 -28.19 23.57
N THR A 231 -1.90 -28.08 24.44
CA THR A 231 -1.88 -28.71 25.78
C THR A 231 -2.80 -29.93 25.78
N PRO A 232 -2.28 -31.14 26.07
CA PRO A 232 -3.10 -32.34 26.10
C PRO A 232 -4.18 -32.24 27.18
N LEU A 233 -5.41 -32.62 26.84
CA LEU A 233 -6.50 -32.80 27.78
C LEU A 233 -6.64 -34.30 28.10
N HIS A 234 -6.92 -34.63 29.36
CA HIS A 234 -7.18 -36.01 29.81
C HIS A 234 -6.08 -37.02 29.44
N ASN A 235 -4.82 -36.58 29.53
CA ASN A 235 -3.65 -37.36 29.20
C ASN A 235 -3.61 -37.88 27.76
N SER A 236 -4.24 -37.16 26.83
CA SER A 236 -4.23 -37.50 25.42
C SER A 236 -2.84 -37.36 24.80
N THR A 237 -2.50 -38.26 23.89
CA THR A 237 -1.22 -38.23 23.14
C THR A 237 -1.40 -38.08 21.62
N PRO A 238 -2.32 -37.22 21.12
CA PRO A 238 -2.53 -37.06 19.69
C PRO A 238 -1.33 -36.37 19.02
N THR A 239 -1.18 -36.60 17.71
CA THR A 239 -0.37 -35.74 16.84
C THR A 239 -1.24 -34.59 16.35
N VAL A 240 -0.82 -33.36 16.64
CA VAL A 240 -1.47 -32.12 16.20
C VAL A 240 -0.74 -31.58 14.98
N VAL A 241 -1.46 -31.38 13.88
CA VAL A 241 -0.96 -30.76 12.64
C VAL A 241 -1.41 -29.31 12.58
N TRP A 242 -0.50 -28.40 12.31
CA TRP A 242 -0.74 -26.96 12.35
C TRP A 242 -0.96 -26.34 10.98
N SER A 243 -1.86 -25.36 10.94
CA SER A 243 -2.06 -24.47 9.79
C SER A 243 -2.20 -23.03 10.28
N CYS A 244 -1.81 -22.07 9.44
CA CYS A 244 -2.00 -20.65 9.70
C CYS A 244 -2.67 -19.98 8.50
N THR A 245 -3.74 -19.24 8.75
CA THR A 245 -4.51 -18.52 7.74
C THR A 245 -4.75 -17.07 8.16
N GLY A 246 -5.26 -16.23 7.26
CA GLY A 246 -5.53 -14.82 7.55
C GLY A 246 -4.32 -13.89 7.45
N ALA A 247 -3.22 -14.35 6.84
CA ALA A 247 -2.06 -13.50 6.58
C ALA A 247 -2.44 -12.31 5.67
N PRO A 248 -1.89 -11.11 5.92
CA PRO A 248 -2.05 -9.95 5.05
C PRO A 248 -1.68 -10.26 3.59
N PRO A 249 -2.23 -9.52 2.60
CA PRO A 249 -1.73 -9.58 1.23
C PRO A 249 -0.23 -9.29 1.20
N GLN A 250 0.53 -9.99 0.35
CA GLN A 250 1.98 -9.85 0.25
C GLN A 250 2.71 -10.16 1.57
N ALA A 251 2.18 -11.09 2.36
CA ALA A 251 2.80 -11.66 3.55
C ALA A 251 2.55 -13.18 3.60
N THR A 252 3.36 -13.91 4.36
CA THR A 252 3.22 -15.37 4.57
C THR A 252 3.17 -15.70 6.04
N CYS A 253 2.32 -16.64 6.44
CA CYS A 253 2.32 -17.22 7.78
C CYS A 253 2.68 -18.71 7.72
N THR A 254 3.75 -19.10 8.41
CA THR A 254 4.25 -20.49 8.44
C THR A 254 4.35 -20.99 9.87
N VAL A 255 4.11 -22.27 10.11
CA VAL A 255 4.23 -22.88 11.44
C VAL A 255 5.32 -23.95 11.42
N SER A 256 6.28 -23.85 12.35
CA SER A 256 7.42 -24.76 12.44
C SER A 256 7.73 -25.15 13.89
N PRO A 257 7.74 -26.45 14.24
CA PRO A 257 7.40 -27.59 13.38
C PRO A 257 5.92 -27.58 12.94
N SER A 258 5.65 -28.13 11.75
CA SER A 258 4.28 -28.21 11.18
C SER A 258 3.38 -29.20 11.91
N SER A 259 3.94 -30.06 12.77
CA SER A 259 3.19 -30.95 13.65
C SER A 259 3.93 -31.20 14.96
N VAL A 260 3.20 -31.45 16.04
CA VAL A 260 3.73 -31.84 17.36
C VAL A 260 2.98 -33.06 17.89
N MET A 261 3.68 -33.96 18.56
CA MET A 261 3.07 -35.10 19.27
C MET A 261 2.94 -34.75 20.75
N LEU A 262 1.75 -34.91 21.32
CA LEU A 262 1.53 -34.65 22.74
C LEU A 262 1.98 -35.85 23.59
N ASP A 263 2.49 -35.58 24.78
CA ASP A 263 2.98 -36.57 25.74
C ASP A 263 1.96 -36.92 26.84
N GLY A 264 0.76 -36.34 26.76
CA GLY A 264 -0.31 -36.50 27.73
C GLY A 264 -0.14 -35.72 29.03
N LYS A 265 0.88 -34.85 29.15
CA LYS A 265 1.11 -34.10 30.40
C LYS A 265 1.48 -32.65 30.17
N ASN A 266 2.38 -32.39 29.24
CA ASN A 266 2.98 -31.09 29.01
C ASN A 266 2.48 -30.48 27.71
N ALA A 267 2.38 -29.15 27.69
CA ALA A 267 2.11 -28.43 26.46
C ALA A 267 3.27 -28.62 25.47
N ALA A 268 2.94 -29.01 24.23
CA ALA A 268 3.88 -29.03 23.13
C ALA A 268 3.79 -27.70 22.36
N THR A 269 4.94 -27.08 22.09
CA THR A 269 4.98 -25.75 21.47
C THR A 269 5.53 -25.78 20.04
N THR A 270 5.06 -24.85 19.23
CA THR A 270 5.55 -24.57 17.88
C THR A 270 5.64 -23.05 17.68
N THR A 271 6.34 -22.60 16.63
CA THR A 271 6.41 -21.19 16.29
C THR A 271 5.62 -20.91 15.01
N ALA A 272 4.63 -20.04 15.10
CA ALA A 272 4.00 -19.42 13.94
C ALA A 272 4.75 -18.12 13.60
N THR A 273 5.27 -18.03 12.38
CA THR A 273 6.05 -16.89 11.89
C THR A 273 5.27 -16.18 10.78
N LEU A 274 4.91 -14.93 11.02
CA LEU A 274 4.42 -14.02 10.00
C LEU A 274 5.60 -13.27 9.37
N THR A 275 5.74 -13.34 8.06
CA THR A 275 6.75 -12.59 7.28
C THR A 275 6.06 -11.60 6.35
N THR A 276 6.38 -10.31 6.50
CA THR A 276 5.83 -9.24 5.65
C THR A 276 6.87 -8.74 4.65
N ILE A 277 6.41 -8.13 3.55
CA ILE A 277 7.25 -7.54 2.50
C ILE A 277 7.37 -6.03 2.71
N ALA A 278 8.60 -5.52 2.66
CA ALA A 278 8.88 -4.10 2.86
C ALA A 278 8.22 -3.22 1.79
N ARG A 279 7.73 -2.05 2.18
CA ARG A 279 7.33 -1.01 1.23
C ARG A 279 8.57 -0.29 0.73
N VAL A 280 8.65 -0.09 -0.58
CA VAL A 280 9.69 0.77 -1.15
C VAL A 280 9.27 2.22 -0.89
N PHE A 281 9.83 2.85 0.15
CA PHE A 281 9.78 4.29 0.30
C PHE A 281 10.74 4.91 -0.73
N SER A 282 10.20 5.41 -1.83
CA SER A 282 10.90 6.51 -2.51
C SER A 282 10.73 7.73 -1.61
N PRO A 283 11.82 8.39 -1.15
CA PRO A 283 11.65 9.69 -0.52
C PRO A 283 10.85 10.57 -1.50
N PRO A 284 9.91 11.41 -1.01
CA PRO A 284 9.32 12.41 -1.88
C PRO A 284 10.48 13.11 -2.57
N LEU A 285 10.40 13.24 -3.90
CA LEU A 285 11.32 14.07 -4.67
C LEU A 285 11.55 15.30 -3.81
N ALA A 286 12.76 15.43 -3.27
CA ALA A 286 13.19 16.69 -2.73
C ALA A 286 13.16 17.59 -3.96
N LEU A 287 12.03 18.27 -4.16
CA LEU A 287 11.99 19.44 -5.01
C LEU A 287 13.24 20.20 -4.58
N PRO A 288 14.20 20.46 -5.47
CA PRO A 288 15.34 21.28 -5.11
C PRO A 288 14.72 22.49 -4.45
N ARG A 289 14.98 22.65 -3.14
CA ARG A 289 14.41 23.75 -2.37
C ARG A 289 14.65 24.95 -3.25
N TYR A 290 13.54 25.57 -3.65
CA TYR A 290 13.53 26.82 -4.37
C TYR A 290 14.74 27.61 -3.91
N ALA A 291 15.62 27.91 -4.86
CA ALA A 291 16.57 28.99 -4.69
C ALA A 291 15.79 30.12 -3.99
N PRO A 292 16.34 30.72 -2.92
CA PRO A 292 15.64 31.79 -2.23
C PRO A 292 15.22 32.82 -3.30
N PRO A 293 14.06 33.47 -3.14
CA PRO A 293 13.59 34.44 -4.14
C PRO A 293 14.77 35.38 -4.41
N MET A 294 15.13 35.53 -5.68
CA MET A 294 16.08 36.56 -6.06
C MET A 294 15.52 37.88 -5.53
N ARG A 295 16.09 38.36 -4.42
CA ARG A 295 15.89 39.72 -3.96
C ARG A 295 16.50 40.60 -5.03
N GLY A 296 15.64 41.15 -5.89
CA GLY A 296 15.96 42.13 -6.91
C GLY A 296 16.41 43.46 -6.30
N TRP A 297 17.52 43.44 -5.58
CA TRP A 297 18.13 44.60 -4.95
C TRP A 297 19.63 44.73 -5.30
N GLU A 298 20.32 43.66 -5.71
CA GLU A 298 21.75 43.76 -6.05
C GLU A 298 22.04 44.23 -7.48
N THR A 299 21.04 44.30 -8.36
CA THR A 299 21.18 44.96 -9.68
C THR A 299 20.91 46.45 -9.64
N LEU A 300 20.45 47.01 -8.51
CA LEU A 300 20.26 48.46 -8.33
C LEU A 300 21.50 49.11 -7.72
N GLU A 301 22.22 48.44 -6.82
CA GLU A 301 23.47 48.98 -6.24
C GLU A 301 24.62 49.06 -7.26
N ALA A 302 24.74 48.07 -8.15
CA ALA A 302 25.73 48.11 -9.24
C ALA A 302 25.39 49.16 -10.32
N LEU A 303 24.10 49.42 -10.57
CA LEU A 303 23.63 50.46 -11.48
C LEU A 303 23.76 51.87 -10.88
N PHE A 304 23.51 52.05 -9.58
CA PHE A 304 23.73 53.32 -8.89
C PHE A 304 25.22 53.64 -8.68
N ALA A 305 26.08 52.64 -8.44
CA ALA A 305 27.52 52.82 -8.38
C ALA A 305 28.12 53.18 -9.76
N TRP A 306 27.64 52.59 -10.85
CA TRP A 306 28.04 52.95 -12.21
C TRP A 306 27.53 54.34 -12.63
N LEU A 307 26.31 54.71 -12.25
CA LEU A 307 25.74 56.03 -12.55
C LEU A 307 26.42 57.15 -11.74
N ALA A 308 26.80 56.89 -10.49
CA ALA A 308 27.56 57.83 -9.65
C ALA A 308 28.99 58.07 -10.18
N VAL A 309 29.66 57.01 -10.67
CA VAL A 309 30.98 57.13 -11.32
C VAL A 309 30.88 57.91 -12.65
N LEU A 310 29.82 57.69 -13.44
CA LEU A 310 29.57 58.47 -14.66
C LEU A 310 29.23 59.95 -14.39
N LEU A 311 28.50 60.25 -13.31
CA LEU A 311 28.16 61.63 -12.93
C LEU A 311 29.35 62.40 -12.33
N ILE A 312 30.28 61.72 -11.65
CA ILE A 312 31.55 62.33 -11.16
C ILE A 312 32.52 62.60 -12.33
N ILE A 313 32.51 61.76 -13.37
CA ILE A 313 33.29 61.98 -14.60
C ILE A 313 32.66 63.08 -15.50
N CYS A 314 31.33 63.21 -15.53
CA CYS A 314 30.65 64.28 -16.27
C CYS A 314 30.62 65.64 -15.56
N SER A 315 30.76 65.70 -14.23
CA SER A 315 30.77 66.97 -13.46
C SER A 315 32.16 67.57 -13.26
N SER A 316 33.24 66.82 -13.53
CA SER A 316 34.62 67.32 -13.47
C SER A 316 35.09 67.99 -14.77
N SER A 317 34.25 68.07 -15.79
CA SER A 317 34.60 68.64 -17.11
C SER A 317 33.74 69.84 -17.50
N ARG A 318 33.51 70.80 -16.60
CA ARG A 318 33.07 72.15 -16.97
C ARG A 318 33.30 73.16 -15.84
N THR A 319 34.46 73.80 -15.84
CA THR A 319 34.65 75.27 -15.77
C THR A 319 36.15 75.59 -15.75
N SER A 320 36.66 76.21 -16.83
CA SER A 320 37.32 77.54 -16.84
C SER A 320 38.75 77.54 -16.25
N ARG A 321 39.83 78.05 -16.86
CA ARG A 321 40.06 78.98 -17.97
C ARG A 321 41.60 78.98 -18.22
N GLN A 322 41.99 79.28 -19.46
CA GLN A 322 43.28 79.85 -19.92
C GLN A 322 44.54 78.95 -20.08
N ARG A 323 45.13 79.14 -21.28
CA ARG A 323 46.40 78.63 -21.87
C ARG A 323 47.63 79.24 -21.14
N PRO A 324 48.87 78.70 -21.19
CA PRO A 324 49.69 78.46 -22.39
C PRO A 324 50.53 77.15 -22.37
N GLY A 325 51.27 76.92 -23.47
CA GLY A 325 51.90 75.64 -23.83
C GLY A 325 53.19 75.24 -23.08
N ILE A 326 54.02 74.45 -23.80
CA ILE A 326 55.30 73.76 -23.46
C ILE A 326 55.06 72.22 -23.37
N ALA A 327 55.25 71.49 -24.48
CA ALA A 327 56.49 70.85 -24.96
C ALA A 327 56.56 69.37 -24.51
N ALA A 328 56.50 68.43 -25.46
CA ALA A 328 57.65 67.65 -25.96
C ALA A 328 57.57 66.23 -25.36
N THR A 329 57.74 65.09 -26.03
CA THR A 329 58.36 64.67 -27.31
C THR A 329 58.05 63.14 -27.39
N ALA A 330 58.07 62.38 -28.50
CA ALA A 330 58.88 62.46 -29.70
C ALA A 330 58.43 61.37 -30.73
N VAL A 331 58.64 61.68 -32.02
CA VAL A 331 59.24 60.80 -33.08
C VAL A 331 58.31 59.77 -33.75
N LEU A 332 58.05 59.73 -35.07
CA LEU A 332 58.51 60.39 -36.32
C LEU A 332 57.37 60.20 -37.37
N LEU A 333 56.86 61.21 -38.11
CA LEU A 333 57.38 61.87 -39.33
C LEU A 333 57.45 60.90 -40.55
N ALA A 334 56.75 61.09 -41.68
CA ALA A 334 56.81 62.22 -42.62
C ALA A 334 55.46 62.48 -43.36
N ILE A 335 54.92 63.71 -43.33
CA ILE A 335 54.97 64.78 -44.38
C ILE A 335 54.20 64.37 -45.65
N SER A 336 53.13 65.04 -46.10
CA SER A 336 53.01 66.48 -46.35
C SER A 336 51.56 66.98 -46.37
N LEU A 337 51.34 68.18 -45.83
CA LEU A 337 50.12 69.00 -45.91
C LEU A 337 50.29 70.11 -46.95
N CYS A 338 49.18 70.52 -47.57
CA CYS A 338 48.71 71.92 -47.71
C CYS A 338 47.40 71.90 -48.54
N THR A 339 46.23 72.11 -47.91
CA THR A 339 45.50 73.38 -47.70
C THR A 339 44.68 73.88 -48.90
N TYR A 340 43.42 74.21 -48.59
CA TYR A 340 42.53 75.21 -49.19
C TYR A 340 42.48 75.33 -50.73
N SER A 341 41.31 75.04 -51.31
CA SER A 341 40.56 76.02 -52.11
C SER A 341 39.20 75.46 -52.51
N CYS A 342 38.18 76.33 -52.49
CA CYS A 342 36.95 76.16 -53.25
C CYS A 342 37.25 75.92 -54.74
N GLY A 343 36.44 75.11 -55.40
CA GLY A 343 36.45 74.95 -56.85
C GLY A 343 36.06 73.53 -57.26
N GLY A 344 34.81 73.34 -57.64
CA GLY A 344 34.29 72.04 -58.03
C GLY A 344 34.95 71.48 -59.29
N TYR A 345 35.00 70.16 -59.34
CA TYR A 345 34.70 69.38 -60.54
C TYR A 345 33.88 68.18 -60.10
N VAL A 346 32.60 68.18 -60.49
CA VAL A 346 31.83 66.95 -60.62
C VAL A 346 32.56 66.15 -61.69
N THR A 347 33.39 65.19 -61.28
CA THR A 347 33.81 64.13 -62.19
C THR A 347 32.58 63.26 -62.44
N PRO A 348 32.34 62.78 -63.67
CA PRO A 348 31.23 61.88 -63.92
C PRO A 348 31.46 60.65 -63.05
N SER A 349 30.57 60.43 -62.08
CA SER A 349 30.55 59.20 -61.31
C SER A 349 30.37 58.04 -62.30
N GLY A 350 31.44 57.32 -62.60
CA GLY A 350 31.30 55.94 -63.02
C GLY A 350 30.55 55.25 -61.89
N GLY A 351 29.26 54.94 -62.11
CA GLY A 351 28.39 54.40 -61.08
C GLY A 351 29.07 53.21 -60.40
N ALA A 352 29.02 53.15 -59.07
CA ALA A 352 29.56 52.02 -58.32
C ALA A 352 29.05 50.72 -58.95
N THR A 353 29.95 49.84 -59.36
CA THR A 353 29.63 48.53 -59.94
C THR A 353 29.79 47.44 -58.90
N LEU A 354 29.16 46.29 -59.13
CA LEU A 354 29.32 45.14 -58.24
C LEU A 354 30.76 44.59 -58.31
N SER A 355 31.47 44.59 -57.18
CA SER A 355 32.85 44.12 -57.07
C SER A 355 32.91 42.62 -56.76
N SER A 356 32.18 42.18 -55.73
CA SER A 356 32.15 40.76 -55.32
C SER A 356 30.85 40.36 -54.64
N VAL A 357 30.60 39.05 -54.63
CA VAL A 357 29.70 38.38 -53.71
C VAL A 357 30.49 37.26 -53.05
N ALA A 358 30.40 37.13 -51.73
CA ALA A 358 31.08 36.10 -50.97
C ALA A 358 30.11 35.43 -50.00
N LEU A 359 30.32 34.14 -49.73
CA LEU A 359 29.54 33.37 -48.78
C LEU A 359 30.47 32.87 -47.67
N ASN A 360 30.03 32.96 -46.42
CA ASN A 360 30.77 32.40 -45.29
C ASN A 360 29.80 31.79 -44.27
N PRO A 361 29.89 30.47 -44.01
CA PRO A 361 30.76 29.48 -44.66
C PRO A 361 30.34 29.13 -46.10
N THR A 362 31.27 28.64 -46.93
CA THR A 362 31.01 28.19 -48.32
C THR A 362 30.50 26.75 -48.42
N SER A 363 30.39 26.03 -47.30
CA SER A 363 29.79 24.70 -47.20
C SER A 363 28.99 24.59 -45.92
N VAL A 364 27.75 24.09 -46.01
CA VAL A 364 26.84 23.91 -44.88
C VAL A 364 26.04 22.61 -45.01
N ASN A 365 25.65 22.01 -43.88
CA ASN A 365 24.67 20.92 -43.90
C ASN A 365 23.30 21.47 -44.33
N GLY A 366 22.54 20.71 -45.13
CA GLY A 366 21.19 21.08 -45.51
C GLY A 366 20.31 21.40 -44.28
N GLY A 367 19.68 22.57 -44.27
CA GLY A 367 18.93 23.12 -43.13
C GLY A 367 19.71 24.14 -42.29
N SER A 368 21.02 24.29 -42.50
CA SER A 368 21.83 25.36 -41.89
C SER A 368 21.92 26.58 -42.80
N SER A 369 22.14 27.77 -42.25
CA SER A 369 22.29 29.01 -43.03
C SER A 369 23.75 29.34 -43.34
N SER A 370 23.98 30.04 -44.46
CA SER A 370 25.24 30.73 -44.76
C SER A 370 25.02 32.24 -44.83
N MET A 371 26.03 33.04 -44.50
CA MET A 371 25.97 34.50 -44.62
C MET A 371 26.60 34.95 -45.92
N GLY A 372 25.82 35.63 -46.77
CA GLY A 372 26.29 36.27 -47.98
C GLY A 372 26.65 37.74 -47.75
N THR A 373 27.71 38.20 -48.41
CA THR A 373 28.15 39.61 -48.40
C THR A 373 28.33 40.08 -49.83
N VAL A 374 27.66 41.18 -50.20
CA VAL A 374 27.90 41.88 -51.47
C VAL A 374 28.82 43.07 -51.22
N MET A 375 29.76 43.33 -52.14
CA MET A 375 30.64 44.51 -52.12
C MET A 375 30.57 45.27 -53.45
N LEU A 376 30.54 46.59 -53.37
CA LEU A 376 30.60 47.51 -54.50
C LEU A 376 32.03 48.03 -54.73
N SER A 377 32.33 48.48 -55.94
CA SER A 377 33.63 49.10 -56.29
C SER A 377 33.82 50.52 -55.72
N GLY A 378 32.77 51.10 -55.13
CA GLY A 378 32.77 52.38 -54.43
C GLY A 378 31.52 52.56 -53.57
N PRO A 379 31.35 53.72 -52.89
CA PRO A 379 30.16 54.00 -52.08
C PRO A 379 28.87 53.95 -52.90
N ALA A 380 27.81 53.37 -52.34
CA ALA A 380 26.50 53.33 -53.01
C ALA A 380 25.94 54.74 -53.24
N PRO A 381 25.25 55.00 -54.37
CA PRO A 381 24.65 56.30 -54.67
C PRO A 381 23.63 56.77 -53.62
N THR A 382 23.28 58.06 -53.66
CA THR A 382 22.14 58.60 -52.90
C THR A 382 20.86 57.85 -53.27
N GLY A 383 20.21 57.20 -52.30
CA GLY A 383 19.09 56.26 -52.51
C GLY A 383 19.45 54.78 -52.27
N GLY A 384 20.74 54.46 -52.11
CA GLY A 384 21.25 53.09 -51.93
C GLY A 384 21.36 52.32 -53.25
N ALA A 385 22.02 51.17 -53.20
CA ALA A 385 22.17 50.26 -54.33
C ALA A 385 21.39 48.97 -54.05
N GLN A 386 20.34 48.70 -54.82
CA GLN A 386 19.57 47.46 -54.72
C GLN A 386 20.23 46.38 -55.57
N VAL A 387 20.84 45.38 -54.93
CA VAL A 387 21.47 44.24 -55.59
C VAL A 387 20.46 43.11 -55.69
N LEU A 388 20.14 42.68 -56.90
CA LEU A 388 19.23 41.55 -57.14
C LEU A 388 19.97 40.23 -56.87
N LEU A 389 19.32 39.32 -56.14
CA LEU A 389 19.91 38.03 -55.77
C LEU A 389 19.07 36.89 -56.36
N THR A 390 19.74 35.87 -56.87
CA THR A 390 19.10 34.65 -57.38
C THR A 390 19.90 33.43 -56.96
N SER A 391 19.21 32.30 -56.82
CA SER A 391 19.82 30.98 -56.65
C SER A 391 19.43 30.09 -57.81
N ASP A 392 20.38 29.27 -58.28
CA ASP A 392 20.16 28.31 -59.36
C ASP A 392 19.49 26.99 -58.90
N ASN A 393 19.39 26.76 -57.58
CA ASN A 393 18.93 25.49 -57.03
C ASN A 393 18.07 25.70 -55.76
N GLY A 394 16.91 25.06 -55.72
CA GLY A 394 15.98 25.11 -54.56
C GLY A 394 16.55 24.57 -53.24
N ALA A 395 17.72 23.92 -53.26
CA ALA A 395 18.48 23.56 -52.07
C ALA A 395 18.98 24.78 -51.26
N ALA A 396 19.07 25.98 -51.87
CA ALA A 396 19.32 27.22 -51.14
C ALA A 396 18.42 28.36 -51.63
N SER A 397 17.86 29.13 -50.70
CA SER A 397 17.02 30.29 -50.98
C SER A 397 17.69 31.56 -50.46
N VAL A 398 17.57 32.62 -51.25
CA VAL A 398 18.04 33.98 -50.92
C VAL A 398 16.86 34.95 -51.00
N PRO A 399 16.88 36.08 -50.28
CA PRO A 399 15.91 37.15 -50.49
C PRO A 399 16.02 37.69 -51.93
N ALA A 400 14.93 38.23 -52.50
CA ALA A 400 14.92 38.71 -53.89
C ALA A 400 15.95 39.81 -54.16
N SER A 401 16.25 40.65 -53.17
CA SER A 401 17.29 41.68 -53.27
C SER A 401 17.86 42.03 -51.90
N VAL A 402 19.06 42.60 -51.88
CA VAL A 402 19.67 43.24 -50.71
C VAL A 402 20.02 44.70 -51.04
N THR A 403 19.74 45.62 -50.12
CA THR A 403 20.03 47.05 -50.30
C THR A 403 21.35 47.42 -49.61
N VAL A 404 22.33 47.91 -50.36
CA VAL A 404 23.51 48.59 -49.82
C VAL A 404 23.13 50.03 -49.54
N ALA A 405 23.18 50.44 -48.27
CA ALA A 405 22.79 51.80 -47.86
C ALA A 405 23.66 52.87 -48.54
N ALA A 406 23.09 54.05 -48.81
CA ALA A 406 23.80 55.17 -49.43
C ALA A 406 25.10 55.49 -48.67
N GLY A 407 26.22 55.64 -49.38
CA GLY A 407 27.55 55.85 -48.78
C GLY A 407 28.24 54.59 -48.24
N ALA A 408 27.55 53.46 -48.10
CA ALA A 408 28.17 52.17 -47.75
C ALA A 408 28.68 51.45 -49.01
N SER A 409 29.68 50.59 -48.84
CA SER A 409 30.26 49.78 -49.92
C SER A 409 29.91 48.29 -49.83
N SER A 410 29.18 47.86 -48.79
CA SER A 410 28.79 46.47 -48.61
C SER A 410 27.46 46.30 -47.88
N ALA A 411 26.83 45.15 -48.07
CA ALA A 411 25.68 44.68 -47.31
C ALA A 411 25.70 43.16 -47.16
N THR A 412 25.06 42.64 -46.12
CA THR A 412 24.94 41.20 -45.87
C THR A 412 23.52 40.70 -46.10
N PHE A 413 23.38 39.43 -46.44
CA PHE A 413 22.11 38.73 -46.59
C PHE A 413 22.24 37.29 -46.09
N THR A 414 21.14 36.68 -45.71
CA THR A 414 21.11 35.28 -45.27
C THR A 414 20.78 34.37 -46.44
N VAL A 415 21.54 33.28 -46.58
CA VAL A 415 21.23 32.15 -47.45
C VAL A 415 20.65 31.04 -46.57
N SER A 416 19.38 30.69 -46.77
CA SER A 416 18.74 29.57 -46.06
C SER A 416 18.81 28.33 -46.92
N THR A 417 19.20 27.18 -46.36
CA THR A 417 19.30 25.92 -47.12
C THR A 417 18.23 24.91 -46.71
N SER A 418 17.89 24.02 -47.63
CA SER A 418 17.00 22.88 -47.42
C SER A 418 17.79 21.58 -47.31
N ALA A 419 17.21 20.53 -46.73
CA ALA A 419 17.82 19.22 -46.68
C ALA A 419 18.05 18.65 -48.10
N VAL A 420 19.19 18.01 -48.30
CA VAL A 420 19.58 17.38 -49.57
C VAL A 420 20.01 15.93 -49.33
N THR A 421 19.80 15.05 -50.32
CA THR A 421 20.15 13.63 -50.25
C THR A 421 21.55 13.32 -50.80
N GLY A 422 22.18 14.28 -51.50
CA GLY A 422 23.55 14.22 -52.01
C GLY A 422 24.24 15.57 -51.90
N SER A 423 25.58 15.60 -52.01
CA SER A 423 26.35 16.85 -52.04
C SER A 423 25.91 17.70 -53.23
N THR A 424 25.30 18.84 -52.95
CA THR A 424 24.62 19.67 -53.95
C THR A 424 25.28 21.05 -54.02
N PRO A 425 26.09 21.33 -55.05
CA PRO A 425 26.60 22.69 -55.28
C PRO A 425 25.47 23.61 -55.74
N VAL A 426 25.45 24.83 -55.19
CA VAL A 426 24.47 25.88 -55.47
C VAL A 426 25.22 27.16 -55.81
N THR A 427 24.82 27.83 -56.90
CA THR A 427 25.39 29.11 -57.32
C THR A 427 24.46 30.25 -56.91
N ILE A 428 24.95 31.17 -56.08
CA ILE A 428 24.26 32.40 -55.74
C ILE A 428 24.77 33.51 -56.65
N SER A 429 23.87 34.14 -57.40
CA SER A 429 24.19 35.23 -58.31
C SER A 429 23.67 36.56 -57.76
N ALA A 430 24.55 37.55 -57.67
CA ALA A 430 24.23 38.93 -57.32
C ALA A 430 24.41 39.80 -58.58
N SER A 431 23.41 40.65 -58.90
CA SER A 431 23.45 41.52 -60.07
C SER A 431 23.13 42.97 -59.70
N TYR A 432 23.99 43.90 -60.15
CA TYR A 432 23.79 45.33 -59.99
C TYR A 432 24.46 46.11 -61.13
N ALA A 433 23.76 47.11 -61.67
CA ALA A 433 24.22 47.97 -62.77
C ALA A 433 24.76 47.19 -64.00
N GLY A 434 24.11 46.07 -64.35
CA GLY A 434 24.50 45.21 -65.49
C GLY A 434 25.68 44.28 -65.24
N VAL A 435 26.28 44.31 -64.04
CA VAL A 435 27.37 43.41 -63.63
C VAL A 435 26.81 42.32 -62.73
N THR A 436 27.05 41.06 -63.08
CA THR A 436 26.69 39.89 -62.28
C THR A 436 27.94 39.23 -61.72
N LYS A 437 27.93 38.93 -60.41
CA LYS A 437 28.96 38.15 -59.72
C LYS A 437 28.32 36.93 -59.07
N THR A 438 29.08 35.85 -58.97
CA THR A 438 28.60 34.56 -58.46
C THR A 438 29.47 34.05 -57.32
N ALA A 439 28.86 33.38 -56.36
CA ALA A 439 29.55 32.59 -55.34
C ALA A 439 28.90 31.21 -55.20
N SER A 440 29.73 30.19 -55.00
CA SER A 440 29.27 28.81 -54.82
C SER A 440 29.08 28.47 -53.34
N LEU A 441 27.95 27.86 -53.00
CA LEU A 441 27.66 27.21 -51.72
C LEU A 441 27.51 25.71 -51.95
N THR A 442 28.24 24.89 -51.21
CA THR A 442 27.99 23.43 -51.21
C THR A 442 27.04 23.09 -50.08
N VAL A 443 25.85 22.60 -50.41
CA VAL A 443 24.91 22.04 -49.43
C VAL A 443 25.20 20.55 -49.33
N VAL A 444 25.71 20.09 -48.18
CA VAL A 444 26.00 18.67 -47.94
C VAL A 444 24.84 17.98 -47.22
N PRO A 445 24.61 16.68 -47.45
CA PRO A 445 23.63 15.92 -46.70
C PRO A 445 23.95 15.93 -45.21
N GLN A 446 22.96 16.17 -44.36
CA GLN A 446 23.13 15.99 -42.93
C GLN A 446 23.29 14.48 -42.64
N ALA A 447 24.39 14.09 -41.98
CA ALA A 447 24.56 12.72 -41.54
C ALA A 447 23.40 12.33 -40.61
N LEU A 448 22.69 11.24 -40.94
CA LEU A 448 21.58 10.76 -40.14
C LEU A 448 22.09 10.34 -38.76
N PRO A 449 21.51 10.85 -37.65
CA PRO A 449 21.93 10.44 -36.33
C PRO A 449 21.56 8.97 -36.10
N THR A 450 22.31 8.31 -35.23
CA THR A 450 22.02 6.95 -34.72
C THR A 450 21.58 7.03 -33.27
N LEU A 451 20.96 5.97 -32.76
CA LEU A 451 20.62 5.91 -31.33
C LEU A 451 21.91 5.76 -30.49
N SER A 452 22.16 6.73 -29.61
CA SER A 452 23.34 6.77 -28.74
C SER A 452 23.08 6.05 -27.41
N SER A 453 21.99 6.39 -26.72
CA SER A 453 21.64 5.79 -25.43
C SER A 453 20.13 5.71 -25.18
N LEU A 454 19.78 4.81 -24.27
CA LEU A 454 18.48 4.73 -23.60
C LEU A 454 18.74 4.63 -22.10
N THR A 455 18.09 5.47 -21.30
CA THR A 455 18.13 5.38 -19.84
C THR A 455 16.71 5.37 -19.28
N VAL A 456 16.56 4.82 -18.08
CA VAL A 456 15.32 4.90 -17.29
C VAL A 456 15.67 5.45 -15.91
N ASN A 457 14.88 6.39 -15.40
CA ASN A 457 15.07 6.97 -14.08
C ASN A 457 13.71 7.26 -13.43
N PRO A 458 13.43 6.71 -12.23
CA PRO A 458 14.26 5.78 -11.45
C PRO A 458 14.42 4.38 -12.09
N THR A 459 15.51 3.68 -11.77
CA THR A 459 15.78 2.30 -12.23
C THR A 459 15.06 1.22 -11.42
N SER A 460 14.37 1.60 -10.35
CA SER A 460 13.52 0.73 -9.53
C SER A 460 12.27 1.49 -9.08
N VAL A 461 11.10 0.85 -9.20
CA VAL A 461 9.79 1.44 -8.90
C VAL A 461 8.84 0.41 -8.27
N THR A 462 7.87 0.88 -7.51
CA THR A 462 6.78 0.05 -6.99
C THR A 462 5.71 -0.18 -8.07
N GLY A 463 5.49 -1.44 -8.43
CA GLY A 463 4.54 -1.84 -9.46
C GLY A 463 3.11 -1.38 -9.19
N GLY A 464 2.48 -0.73 -10.17
CA GLY A 464 1.10 -0.25 -10.09
C GLY A 464 0.90 1.06 -9.31
N ALA A 465 1.93 1.54 -8.62
CA ALA A 465 1.89 2.79 -7.85
C ALA A 465 2.83 3.88 -8.41
N GLN A 466 3.93 3.48 -9.07
CA GLN A 466 4.95 4.40 -9.56
C GLN A 466 5.30 4.13 -11.04
N SER A 467 5.67 5.19 -11.76
CA SER A 467 6.20 5.13 -13.12
C SER A 467 7.69 5.48 -13.16
N SER A 468 8.38 5.08 -14.22
CA SER A 468 9.74 5.55 -14.53
C SER A 468 9.73 6.44 -15.77
N THR A 469 10.71 7.34 -15.89
CA THR A 469 10.88 8.15 -17.10
C THR A 469 12.01 7.56 -17.93
N GLY A 470 11.70 7.17 -19.17
CA GLY A 470 12.67 6.76 -20.17
C GLY A 470 13.19 7.97 -20.94
N THR A 471 14.48 8.01 -21.24
CA THR A 471 15.12 9.05 -22.05
C THR A 471 15.91 8.41 -23.19
N VAL A 472 15.56 8.72 -24.43
CA VAL A 472 16.35 8.35 -25.62
C VAL A 472 17.24 9.50 -26.04
N THR A 473 18.49 9.19 -26.41
CA THR A 473 19.46 10.18 -26.90
C THR A 473 20.04 9.73 -28.23
N LEU A 474 20.08 10.63 -29.20
CA LEU A 474 20.67 10.44 -30.52
C LEU A 474 22.14 10.90 -30.54
N SER A 475 22.93 10.41 -31.49
CA SER A 475 24.32 10.85 -31.69
C SER A 475 24.45 12.27 -32.26
N GLY A 476 23.34 12.89 -32.68
CA GLY A 476 23.25 14.26 -33.18
C GLY A 476 21.80 14.75 -33.28
N PRO A 477 21.57 15.98 -33.76
CA PRO A 477 20.21 16.53 -33.94
C PRO A 477 19.36 15.68 -34.90
N ALA A 478 18.09 15.46 -34.54
CA ALA A 478 17.13 14.77 -35.40
C ALA A 478 16.90 15.55 -36.72
N PRO A 479 16.69 14.84 -37.84
CA PRO A 479 16.48 15.47 -39.14
C PRO A 479 15.18 16.28 -39.20
N THR A 480 14.99 17.02 -40.29
CA THR A 480 13.73 17.71 -40.60
C THR A 480 12.59 16.67 -40.66
N GLY A 481 11.53 16.88 -39.88
CA GLY A 481 10.46 15.88 -39.65
C GLY A 481 10.58 15.07 -38.35
N GLY A 482 11.71 15.16 -37.65
CA GLY A 482 11.98 14.45 -36.40
C GLY A 482 12.44 13.00 -36.60
N ALA A 483 12.80 12.33 -35.50
CA ALA A 483 13.20 10.93 -35.48
C ALA A 483 12.22 10.12 -34.62
N GLN A 484 11.48 9.21 -35.25
CA GLN A 484 10.56 8.30 -34.54
C GLN A 484 11.32 7.08 -34.03
N ILE A 485 11.37 6.92 -32.71
CA ILE A 485 12.05 5.81 -32.03
C ILE A 485 11.01 4.78 -31.63
N LEU A 486 11.16 3.53 -32.09
CA LEU A 486 10.29 2.41 -31.72
C LEU A 486 10.70 1.91 -30.33
N LEU A 487 9.72 1.68 -29.45
CA LEU A 487 9.96 1.24 -28.08
C LEU A 487 9.28 -0.10 -27.82
N THR A 488 9.92 -0.95 -27.02
CA THR A 488 9.34 -2.22 -26.57
C THR A 488 9.65 -2.47 -25.10
N SER A 489 8.78 -3.23 -24.44
CA SER A 489 8.97 -3.72 -23.08
C SER A 489 9.09 -5.25 -23.09
N GLY A 490 10.03 -5.78 -22.29
CA GLY A 490 10.32 -7.21 -22.26
C GLY A 490 9.25 -8.08 -21.58
N ASN A 491 8.38 -7.51 -20.74
CA ASN A 491 7.26 -8.23 -20.11
C ASN A 491 6.15 -7.28 -19.62
N GLY A 492 5.03 -7.83 -19.17
CA GLY A 492 3.83 -7.08 -18.76
C GLY A 492 3.92 -6.33 -17.42
N ALA A 493 5.04 -6.42 -16.69
CA ALA A 493 5.21 -5.66 -15.45
C ALA A 493 5.46 -4.15 -15.71
N ALA A 494 5.91 -3.80 -16.92
CA ALA A 494 5.99 -2.41 -17.38
C ALA A 494 5.51 -2.26 -18.84
N SER A 495 4.91 -1.13 -19.15
CA SER A 495 4.43 -0.78 -20.49
C SER A 495 4.99 0.56 -20.93
N VAL A 496 5.31 0.66 -22.22
CA VAL A 496 5.82 1.87 -22.89
C VAL A 496 4.91 2.20 -24.08
N PRO A 497 4.82 3.47 -24.51
CA PRO A 497 4.17 3.80 -25.78
C PRO A 497 4.88 3.10 -26.94
N ALA A 498 4.17 2.84 -28.05
CA ALA A 498 4.75 2.16 -29.20
C ALA A 498 5.96 2.91 -29.80
N SER A 499 5.95 4.25 -29.75
CA SER A 499 7.08 5.05 -30.20
C SER A 499 7.16 6.39 -29.47
N VAL A 500 8.33 7.01 -29.49
CA VAL A 500 8.57 8.40 -29.07
C VAL A 500 9.24 9.17 -30.20
N THR A 501 8.84 10.42 -30.44
CA THR A 501 9.42 11.27 -31.49
C THR A 501 10.41 12.27 -30.89
N VAL A 502 11.66 12.23 -31.35
CA VAL A 502 12.63 13.31 -31.13
C VAL A 502 12.35 14.42 -32.14
N ALA A 503 11.96 15.60 -31.68
CA ALA A 503 11.61 16.72 -32.57
C ALA A 503 12.81 17.15 -33.42
N ALA A 504 12.54 17.67 -34.63
CA ALA A 504 13.59 18.15 -35.54
C ALA A 504 14.53 19.14 -34.83
N GLY A 505 15.84 18.95 -34.99
CA GLY A 505 16.87 19.76 -34.32
C GLY A 505 17.16 19.38 -32.86
N ALA A 506 16.30 18.59 -32.19
CA ALA A 506 16.57 18.06 -30.85
C ALA A 506 17.40 16.77 -30.92
N SER A 507 18.15 16.46 -29.86
CA SER A 507 18.95 15.24 -29.76
C SER A 507 18.39 14.23 -28.76
N SER A 508 17.33 14.56 -28.02
CA SER A 508 16.72 13.67 -27.03
C SER A 508 15.21 13.87 -26.90
N ALA A 509 14.54 12.83 -26.40
CA ALA A 509 13.14 12.87 -26.01
C ALA A 509 12.92 11.96 -24.81
N THR A 510 11.89 12.27 -24.02
CA THR A 510 11.47 11.47 -22.87
C THR A 510 10.13 10.78 -23.14
N PHE A 511 9.90 9.66 -22.46
CA PHE A 511 8.63 8.94 -22.47
C PHE A 511 8.37 8.32 -21.09
N THR A 512 7.10 8.06 -20.79
CA THR A 512 6.71 7.43 -19.53
C THR A 512 6.73 5.92 -19.66
N VAL A 513 7.30 5.25 -18.65
CA VAL A 513 7.23 3.80 -18.43
C VAL A 513 6.22 3.57 -17.30
N SER A 514 5.02 3.12 -17.66
CA SER A 514 3.97 2.77 -16.69
C SER A 514 4.20 1.35 -16.15
N THR A 515 3.82 1.07 -14.91
CA THR A 515 4.01 -0.24 -14.29
C THR A 515 2.73 -0.86 -13.78
N SER A 516 2.72 -2.20 -13.71
CA SER A 516 1.65 -3.02 -13.16
C SER A 516 2.07 -3.60 -11.81
N ALA A 517 1.10 -3.89 -10.93
CA ALA A 517 1.40 -4.56 -9.67
C ALA A 517 1.95 -5.97 -9.90
N VAL A 518 2.98 -6.34 -9.13
CA VAL A 518 3.64 -7.65 -9.19
C VAL A 518 3.69 -8.29 -7.79
N THR A 519 3.81 -9.61 -7.71
CA THR A 519 3.92 -10.36 -6.45
C THR A 519 5.37 -10.60 -6.02
N GLY A 520 6.34 -10.27 -6.87
CA GLY A 520 7.77 -10.39 -6.58
C GLY A 520 8.60 -9.41 -7.40
N SER A 521 9.85 -9.19 -6.98
CA SER A 521 10.79 -8.30 -7.68
C SER A 521 11.00 -8.77 -9.12
N THR A 522 10.56 -7.97 -10.09
CA THR A 522 10.49 -8.35 -11.50
C THR A 522 11.36 -7.41 -12.34
N PRO A 523 12.51 -7.88 -12.87
CA PRO A 523 13.31 -7.10 -13.81
C PRO A 523 12.60 -7.00 -15.18
N VAL A 524 12.62 -5.82 -15.78
CA VAL A 524 12.04 -5.54 -17.10
C VAL A 524 13.08 -4.84 -17.97
N THR A 525 13.31 -5.38 -19.16
CA THR A 525 14.17 -4.75 -20.17
C THR A 525 13.32 -3.86 -21.07
N ILE A 526 13.60 -2.56 -21.09
CA ILE A 526 13.02 -1.60 -22.04
C ILE A 526 14.00 -1.42 -23.19
N SER A 527 13.53 -1.57 -24.43
CA SER A 527 14.35 -1.42 -25.63
C SER A 527 13.85 -0.27 -26.50
N ALA A 528 14.78 0.43 -27.13
CA ALA A 528 14.54 1.48 -28.10
C ALA A 528 15.33 1.17 -29.38
N SER A 529 14.68 1.30 -30.54
CA SER A 529 15.28 1.00 -31.84
C SER A 529 15.09 2.16 -32.81
N TYR A 530 16.17 2.58 -33.46
CA TYR A 530 16.18 3.61 -34.50
C TYR A 530 17.35 3.42 -35.47
N ALA A 531 17.08 3.57 -36.77
CA ALA A 531 18.07 3.41 -37.84
C ALA A 531 18.90 2.10 -37.74
N GLY A 532 18.26 0.99 -37.38
CA GLY A 532 18.89 -0.32 -37.22
C GLY A 532 19.70 -0.53 -35.94
N VAL A 533 19.85 0.51 -35.10
CA VAL A 533 20.52 0.42 -33.79
C VAL A 533 19.49 0.23 -32.69
N THR A 534 19.72 -0.75 -31.81
CA THR A 534 18.89 -0.99 -30.63
C THR A 534 19.70 -0.74 -29.34
N LYS A 535 19.11 -0.03 -28.39
CA LYS A 535 19.64 0.17 -27.04
C LYS A 535 18.62 -0.31 -26.02
N ALA A 536 19.09 -0.80 -24.88
CA ALA A 536 18.26 -1.33 -23.82
C ALA A 536 18.62 -0.71 -22.47
N ALA A 537 17.63 -0.59 -21.59
CA ALA A 537 17.79 -0.20 -20.19
C ALA A 537 16.98 -1.15 -19.31
N SER A 538 17.46 -1.43 -18.09
CA SER A 538 16.77 -2.30 -17.13
C SER A 538 16.00 -1.47 -16.11
N LEU A 539 14.76 -1.85 -15.85
CA LEU A 539 13.89 -1.34 -14.80
C LEU A 539 13.50 -2.50 -13.87
N THR A 540 13.66 -2.34 -12.56
CA THR A 540 13.15 -3.30 -11.58
C THR A 540 11.77 -2.85 -11.09
N VAL A 541 10.75 -3.69 -11.25
CA VAL A 541 9.41 -3.48 -10.71
C VAL A 541 9.28 -4.28 -9.42
N ALA A 542 9.24 -3.59 -8.28
CA ALA A 542 9.08 -4.20 -6.97
C ALA A 542 7.59 -4.39 -6.62
N PRO A 543 7.24 -5.43 -5.83
CA PRO A 543 5.86 -5.60 -5.37
C PRO A 543 5.45 -4.43 -4.47
N PRO A 544 4.16 -4.03 -4.48
CA PRO A 544 3.65 -3.16 -3.43
C PRO A 544 3.79 -3.91 -2.11
N GLY A 545 4.59 -3.38 -1.18
CA GLY A 545 4.83 -4.01 0.13
C GLY A 545 3.53 -4.28 0.90
N THR A 546 3.60 -5.08 1.97
CA THR A 546 2.42 -5.50 2.74
C THR A 546 1.56 -4.29 3.14
N PRO A 547 0.24 -4.28 2.84
CA PRO A 547 -0.62 -3.14 3.13
C PRO A 547 -0.80 -2.87 4.62
N ALA A 548 -1.07 -1.60 4.98
CA ALA A 548 -1.23 -1.21 6.37
C ALA A 548 -2.61 -1.65 6.84
N GLY A 549 -2.71 -2.04 8.10
CA GLY A 549 -3.99 -2.41 8.68
C GLY A 549 -3.85 -3.44 9.78
N THR A 550 -4.99 -3.78 10.37
CA THR A 550 -5.11 -4.82 11.38
C THR A 550 -5.68 -6.07 10.73
N TYR A 551 -4.97 -7.18 10.92
CA TYR A 551 -5.30 -8.48 10.34
C TYR A 551 -5.41 -9.52 11.46
N THR A 552 -6.34 -10.46 11.29
CA THR A 552 -6.51 -11.57 12.23
C THR A 552 -5.90 -12.83 11.65
N LEU A 553 -4.78 -13.28 12.21
CA LEU A 553 -4.23 -14.59 11.92
C LEU A 553 -5.03 -15.64 12.68
N THR A 554 -5.42 -16.72 12.02
CA THR A 554 -6.04 -17.89 12.66
C THR A 554 -5.08 -19.05 12.56
N ILE A 555 -4.55 -19.50 13.70
CA ILE A 555 -3.74 -20.70 13.81
C ILE A 555 -4.63 -21.84 14.26
N THR A 556 -4.66 -22.93 13.49
CA THR A 556 -5.49 -24.10 13.77
C THR A 556 -4.62 -25.33 13.91
N GLY A 557 -4.75 -26.01 15.05
CA GLY A 557 -4.22 -27.35 15.26
C GLY A 557 -5.31 -28.37 14.97
N THR A 558 -5.02 -29.42 14.21
CA THR A 558 -5.96 -30.50 13.89
C THR A 558 -5.37 -31.87 14.22
N SER A 559 -6.18 -32.74 14.82
CA SER A 559 -5.89 -34.16 15.03
C SER A 559 -7.13 -35.01 14.75
N GLY A 560 -7.09 -35.82 13.68
CA GLY A 560 -8.26 -36.57 13.24
C GLY A 560 -9.43 -35.64 12.89
N ASN A 561 -10.55 -35.78 13.61
CA ASN A 561 -11.74 -34.94 13.45
C ASN A 561 -11.81 -33.78 14.47
N VAL A 562 -10.81 -33.65 15.34
CA VAL A 562 -10.73 -32.59 16.35
C VAL A 562 -9.88 -31.46 15.80
N SER A 563 -10.43 -30.24 15.82
CA SER A 563 -9.72 -29.03 15.42
C SER A 563 -9.96 -27.94 16.46
N HIS A 564 -8.88 -27.29 16.87
CA HIS A 564 -8.91 -26.15 17.78
C HIS A 564 -8.12 -25.01 17.18
N SER A 565 -8.65 -23.80 17.31
CA SER A 565 -8.07 -22.60 16.71
C SER A 565 -7.84 -21.53 17.76
N THR A 566 -6.81 -20.73 17.53
CA THR A 566 -6.55 -19.51 18.27
C THR A 566 -6.21 -18.38 17.30
N THR A 567 -6.43 -17.14 17.72
CA THR A 567 -6.28 -15.98 16.85
C THR A 567 -5.25 -15.00 17.38
N VAL A 568 -4.50 -14.39 16.47
CA VAL A 568 -3.57 -13.29 16.76
C VAL A 568 -4.00 -12.05 15.99
N GLN A 569 -4.11 -10.91 16.66
CA GLN A 569 -4.30 -9.61 15.98
C GLN A 569 -2.95 -9.00 15.63
N VAL A 570 -2.69 -8.78 14.34
CA VAL A 570 -1.45 -8.17 13.88
C VAL A 570 -1.75 -6.85 13.19
N THR A 571 -1.14 -5.77 13.68
CA THR A 571 -1.17 -4.46 13.03
C THR A 571 0.12 -4.28 12.22
N VAL A 572 -0.04 -4.09 10.91
CA VAL A 572 1.07 -3.76 10.00
C VAL A 572 1.07 -2.25 9.75
N ASN A 573 2.17 -1.58 10.08
CA ASN A 573 2.44 -0.18 9.76
C ASN A 573 3.06 -0.06 8.36
#